data_AF-A0A7K2JE68-F1
#
_entry.id   AF-A0A7K2JE68-F1
#
_cell.length_a   1.000
_cell.length_b   1.000
_cell.length_c   1.000
_cell.angle_alpha   90.00
_cell.angle_beta   90.00
_cell.angle_gamma   90.00
#
_symmetry.space_group_name_H-M   'P 1'
#
loop_
_entity.id
_entity.type
_entity.pdbx_description
1 polymer ?
#
loop_
_entity_poly.entity_id
_entity_poly.type
_entity_poly.pdbx_seq_one_letter_code
_entity_poly.pdbx_strand_id
1 'polypeptide(L)'
;MLNHWVVMPTRLPLVLRRCHACAAGYFRADGKFRVNAHHKLLDAWLLVLCTSCGETAKLTVLERTQVRSLRPELLDRMHANDIGLAAELLQDPVLRRRNRVALDWDGAWRLDTGGPGHLDSEAMDVSVGFAARIPVRPVRLIAEGCGLSRAEVERLIAEGSLVSAVRLNGKLSDDFTFTLKR
;
A
#
# COMPACT_ATOMS: atom_id res chain seq x y z
N MET A 1 -17.20 24.27 -0.79
CA MET A 1 -16.03 24.21 0.11
C MET A 1 -15.33 22.89 -0.16
N LEU A 2 -14.01 22.89 -0.36
CA LEU A 2 -13.26 21.66 -0.66
C LEU A 2 -12.91 20.94 0.64
N ASN A 3 -13.33 19.68 0.76
CA ASN A 3 -12.95 18.80 1.87
C ASN A 3 -11.66 18.07 1.51
N HIS A 4 -10.72 18.01 2.44
CA HIS A 4 -9.43 17.34 2.23
C HIS A 4 -9.40 16.04 3.02
N TRP A 5 -9.36 14.93 2.30
CA TRP A 5 -9.21 13.60 2.88
C TRP A 5 -7.80 13.08 2.62
N VAL A 6 -7.25 12.33 3.56
CA VAL A 6 -5.91 11.76 3.44
C VAL A 6 -5.94 10.27 3.75
N VAL A 7 -5.45 9.46 2.82
CA VAL A 7 -5.18 8.04 3.02
C VAL A 7 -3.79 7.90 3.64
N MET A 8 -3.74 7.45 4.89
CA MET A 8 -2.49 7.32 5.64
C MET A 8 -2.13 5.85 5.86
N PRO A 9 -0.88 5.42 5.62
CA PRO A 9 -0.44 4.08 5.99
C PRO A 9 -0.42 3.95 7.52
N THR A 10 -0.87 2.80 8.02
CA THR A 10 -0.78 2.46 9.45
C THR A 10 0.31 1.42 9.73
N ARG A 11 0.66 0.63 8.72
CA ARG A 11 1.72 -0.39 8.74
C ARG A 11 2.07 -0.81 7.31
N LEU A 12 3.13 -1.61 7.17
CA LEU A 12 3.42 -2.30 5.91
C LEU A 12 2.29 -3.28 5.53
N PRO A 13 2.00 -3.47 4.23
CA PRO A 13 1.04 -4.46 3.77
C PRO A 13 1.52 -5.88 4.13
N LEU A 14 0.57 -6.80 4.30
CA LEU A 14 0.92 -8.21 4.44
C LEU A 14 1.34 -8.77 3.09
N VAL A 15 2.32 -9.66 3.11
CA VAL A 15 2.77 -10.41 1.95
C VAL A 15 1.99 -11.71 1.87
N LEU A 16 1.29 -11.90 0.76
CA LEU A 16 0.53 -13.11 0.46
C LEU A 16 1.47 -14.17 -0.10
N ARG A 17 1.73 -15.20 0.71
CA ARG A 17 2.61 -16.33 0.38
C ARG A 17 2.30 -17.49 1.32
N ARG A 18 2.31 -18.72 0.80
CA ARG A 18 2.15 -19.93 1.63
C ARG A 18 3.42 -20.19 2.45
N CYS A 19 3.25 -20.33 3.76
CA CYS A 19 4.32 -20.71 4.68
C CYS A 19 4.67 -22.20 4.51
N HIS A 20 5.96 -22.50 4.41
CA HIS A 20 6.42 -23.88 4.23
C HIS A 20 6.29 -24.71 5.52
N ALA A 21 6.37 -24.06 6.70
CA ALA A 21 6.29 -24.73 7.99
C ALA A 21 4.85 -25.00 8.46
N CYS A 22 3.93 -24.04 8.28
CA CYS A 22 2.56 -24.12 8.84
C CYS A 22 1.43 -23.93 7.82
N ALA A 23 1.75 -23.79 6.54
CA ALA A 23 0.80 -23.57 5.44
C ALA A 23 -0.06 -22.27 5.49
N ALA A 24 0.09 -21.41 6.50
CA ALA A 24 -0.58 -20.11 6.56
C ALA A 24 -0.23 -19.21 5.35
N GLY A 25 -1.13 -18.30 4.98
CA GLY A 25 -1.04 -17.51 3.75
C GLY A 25 -0.44 -16.10 3.89
N TYR A 26 -0.11 -15.66 5.09
CA TYR A 26 0.23 -14.27 5.38
C TYR A 26 1.57 -14.12 6.10
N PHE A 27 2.38 -13.20 5.59
CA PHE A 27 3.65 -12.80 6.18
C PHE A 27 3.64 -11.29 6.46
N ARG A 28 4.23 -10.88 7.58
CA ARG A 28 4.49 -9.47 7.89
C ARG A 28 5.94 -9.10 7.54
N ALA A 29 6.14 -7.94 6.95
CA ALA A 29 7.47 -7.33 6.85
C ALA A 29 7.68 -6.41 8.04
N ASP A 30 8.87 -6.45 8.65
CA ASP A 30 9.26 -5.60 9.79
C ASP A 30 10.41 -4.64 9.43
N GLY A 31 10.72 -4.51 8.13
CA GLY A 31 11.79 -3.63 7.64
C GLY A 31 13.19 -4.25 7.70
N LYS A 32 13.33 -5.51 8.10
CA LYS A 32 14.65 -6.14 8.22
C LYS A 32 15.19 -6.66 6.89
N PHE A 33 16.45 -6.36 6.63
CA PHE A 33 17.18 -6.87 5.49
C PHE A 33 18.31 -7.79 5.92
N ARG A 34 18.61 -8.76 5.06
CA ARG A 34 19.86 -9.50 5.12
C ARG A 34 20.64 -9.19 3.86
N VAL A 35 21.85 -8.65 4.02
CA VAL A 35 22.78 -8.40 2.93
C VAL A 35 23.98 -9.33 3.11
N ASN A 36 24.27 -10.13 2.09
CA ASN A 36 25.43 -10.99 2.03
C ASN A 36 26.36 -10.48 0.91
N ALA A 37 27.66 -10.48 1.18
CA ALA A 37 28.68 -10.17 0.19
C ALA A 37 29.50 -11.41 -0.14
N HIS A 38 29.79 -11.59 -1.43
CA HIS A 38 30.76 -12.56 -1.92
C HIS A 38 31.65 -11.91 -2.97
N HIS A 39 32.87 -11.55 -2.57
CA HIS A 39 33.79 -10.74 -3.37
C HIS A 39 33.13 -9.42 -3.79
N LYS A 40 32.95 -9.19 -5.10
CA LYS A 40 32.35 -7.97 -5.67
C LYS A 40 30.84 -8.10 -5.90
N LEU A 41 30.21 -9.19 -5.46
CA LEU A 41 28.79 -9.48 -5.65
C LEU A 41 28.05 -9.39 -4.33
N LEU A 42 26.82 -8.90 -4.40
CA LEU A 42 25.89 -8.78 -3.27
C LEU A 42 24.61 -9.56 -3.56
N ASP A 43 24.14 -10.27 -2.54
CA ASP A 43 22.80 -10.80 -2.43
C ASP A 43 22.09 -10.11 -1.28
N ALA A 44 20.85 -9.67 -1.50
CA ALA A 44 20.08 -8.99 -0.47
C ALA A 44 18.64 -9.52 -0.43
N TRP A 45 18.12 -9.69 0.77
CA TRP A 45 16.74 -10.13 1.00
C TRP A 45 16.04 -9.21 1.99
N LEU A 46 14.78 -8.89 1.70
CA LEU A 46 13.83 -8.40 2.71
C LEU A 46 13.31 -9.62 3.47
N LEU A 47 13.40 -9.58 4.79
CA LEU A 47 12.93 -10.64 5.66
C LEU A 47 11.45 -10.39 5.99
N VAL A 48 10.66 -11.46 5.90
CA VAL A 48 9.24 -11.43 6.26
C VAL A 48 8.91 -12.62 7.16
N LEU A 49 8.07 -12.40 8.15
CA LEU A 49 7.76 -13.36 9.20
C LEU A 49 6.33 -13.88 9.04
N CYS A 50 6.15 -15.20 9.11
CA CYS A 50 4.82 -15.79 9.06
C CYS A 50 3.99 -15.25 10.22
N THR A 51 2.79 -14.77 9.91
CA THR A 51 1.89 -14.20 10.93
C THR A 51 1.37 -15.25 11.91
N SER A 52 1.42 -16.54 11.57
CA SER A 52 0.94 -17.64 12.42
C SER A 52 2.03 -18.30 13.24
N CYS A 53 3.19 -18.66 12.64
CA CYS A 53 4.24 -19.42 13.34
C CYS A 53 5.57 -18.66 13.50
N GLY A 54 5.69 -17.44 12.98
CA GLY A 54 6.93 -16.65 13.08
C GLY A 54 8.06 -17.09 12.15
N GLU A 55 7.86 -18.13 11.33
CA GLU A 55 8.86 -18.63 10.39
C GLU A 55 9.31 -17.52 9.42
N THR A 56 10.62 -17.43 9.17
CA THR A 56 11.17 -16.37 8.31
C THR A 56 11.23 -16.83 6.85
N ALA A 57 10.59 -16.06 5.97
CA ALA A 57 10.80 -16.14 4.54
C ALA A 57 11.67 -14.97 4.06
N LYS A 58 12.43 -15.22 2.98
CA LYS A 58 13.26 -14.22 2.31
C LYS A 58 12.60 -13.81 1.00
N LEU A 59 12.47 -12.50 0.78
CA LEU A 59 12.12 -11.93 -0.51
C LEU A 59 13.39 -11.38 -1.15
N THR A 60 13.79 -11.90 -2.30
CA THR A 60 15.00 -11.50 -3.02
C THR A 60 14.86 -10.06 -3.54
N VAL A 61 15.69 -9.17 -3.01
CA VAL A 61 15.82 -7.76 -3.42
C VAL A 61 16.93 -7.63 -4.45
N LEU A 62 18.10 -8.19 -4.15
CA LEU A 62 19.26 -8.27 -5.04
C LEU A 62 19.71 -9.72 -5.14
N GLU A 63 20.11 -10.11 -6.33
CA GLU A 63 20.68 -11.43 -6.61
C GLU A 63 21.94 -11.23 -7.43
N ARG A 64 23.08 -11.67 -6.88
CA ARG A 64 24.42 -11.62 -7.48
C ARG A 64 24.70 -10.29 -8.19
N THR A 65 24.39 -9.17 -7.53
CA THR A 65 24.52 -7.84 -8.12
C THR A 65 25.91 -7.27 -7.85
N GLN A 66 26.56 -6.67 -8.85
CA GLN A 66 27.87 -6.07 -8.65
C GLN A 66 27.77 -4.87 -7.70
N VAL A 67 28.61 -4.83 -6.65
CA VAL A 67 28.58 -3.73 -5.67
C VAL A 67 28.74 -2.36 -6.32
N ARG A 68 29.58 -2.25 -7.36
CA ARG A 68 29.81 -1.00 -8.11
C ARG A 68 28.61 -0.50 -8.92
N SER A 69 27.60 -1.35 -9.18
CA SER A 69 26.39 -0.94 -9.90
C SER A 69 25.28 -0.48 -8.96
N LEU A 70 25.49 -0.55 -7.65
CA LEU A 70 24.53 -0.08 -6.66
C LEU A 70 24.88 1.34 -6.24
N ARG A 71 23.84 2.14 -6.03
CA ARG A 71 23.96 3.42 -5.32
C ARG A 71 24.35 3.13 -3.87
N PRO A 72 25.40 3.77 -3.30
CA PRO A 72 25.79 3.55 -1.91
C PRO A 72 24.63 3.71 -0.93
N GLU A 73 23.76 4.69 -1.16
CA GLU A 73 22.62 4.99 -0.29
C GLU A 73 21.62 3.82 -0.22
N LEU A 74 21.49 3.04 -1.29
CA LEU A 74 20.64 1.85 -1.27
C LEU A 74 21.22 0.77 -0.34
N LEU A 75 22.54 0.59 -0.37
CA LEU A 75 23.22 -0.36 0.49
C LEU A 75 23.14 0.06 1.96
N ASP A 76 23.35 1.35 2.25
CA ASP A 76 23.25 1.92 3.59
C ASP A 76 21.83 1.76 4.15
N ARG A 77 20.79 2.08 3.37
CA ARG A 77 19.39 1.90 3.79
C ARG A 77 19.03 0.44 4.08
N MET A 78 19.56 -0.52 3.31
CA MET A 78 19.38 -1.95 3.61
C MET A 78 20.09 -2.33 4.92
N HIS A 79 21.34 -1.89 5.14
CA HIS A 79 22.05 -2.16 6.39
C HIS A 79 21.41 -1.51 7.61
N ALA A 80 20.82 -0.33 7.44
CA ALA A 80 20.08 0.39 8.47
C ALA A 80 18.69 -0.21 8.77
N ASN A 81 18.25 -1.23 8.02
CA ASN A 81 16.89 -1.78 8.10
C ASN A 81 15.79 -0.72 7.93
N ASP A 82 15.96 0.15 6.93
CA ASP A 82 15.02 1.24 6.65
C ASP A 82 13.64 0.70 6.27
N ILE A 83 12.64 0.97 7.12
CA ILE A 83 11.24 0.58 6.90
C ILE A 83 10.61 1.28 5.68
N GLY A 84 11.06 2.50 5.36
CA GLY A 84 10.65 3.23 4.15
C GLY A 84 11.16 2.52 2.90
N LEU A 85 12.39 2.01 2.92
CA LEU A 85 12.91 1.19 1.82
C LEU A 85 12.10 -0.10 1.65
N ALA A 86 11.72 -0.76 2.75
CA ALA A 86 10.85 -1.92 2.68
C ALA A 86 9.47 -1.58 2.08
N ALA A 87 8.89 -0.43 2.42
CA ALA A 87 7.64 0.04 1.84
C ALA A 87 7.75 0.28 0.33
N GLU A 88 8.83 0.94 -0.13
CA GLU A 88 9.12 1.17 -1.55
C GLU A 88 9.27 -0.16 -2.31
N LEU A 89 10.10 -1.06 -1.78
CA LEU A 89 10.43 -2.34 -2.39
C LEU A 89 9.24 -3.30 -2.48
N LEU A 90 8.39 -3.37 -1.46
CA LEU A 90 7.18 -4.21 -1.52
C LEU A 90 6.24 -3.78 -2.64
N GLN A 91 6.19 -2.48 -2.94
CA GLN A 91 5.33 -1.94 -3.97
C GLN A 91 5.89 -2.12 -5.38
N ASP A 92 7.21 -2.28 -5.52
CA ASP A 92 7.88 -2.52 -6.80
C ASP A 92 7.31 -3.77 -7.49
N PRO A 93 6.66 -3.62 -8.67
CA PRO A 93 6.18 -4.74 -9.46
C PRO A 93 7.27 -5.75 -9.83
N VAL A 94 8.53 -5.32 -10.02
CA VAL A 94 9.64 -6.21 -10.37
C VAL A 94 9.95 -7.15 -9.21
N LEU A 95 10.07 -6.62 -7.99
CA LEU A 95 10.29 -7.43 -6.79
C LEU A 95 9.14 -8.41 -6.54
N ARG A 96 7.88 -7.95 -6.67
CA ARG A 96 6.70 -8.80 -6.48
C ARG A 96 6.65 -9.95 -7.49
N ARG A 97 6.93 -9.67 -8.77
CA ARG A 97 7.00 -10.70 -9.82
C ARG A 97 8.12 -11.70 -9.56
N ARG A 98 9.32 -11.22 -9.24
CA ARG A 98 10.48 -12.08 -8.92
C ARG A 98 10.15 -13.05 -7.78
N ASN A 99 9.51 -12.55 -6.74
CA ASN A 99 9.19 -13.34 -5.54
C ASN A 99 7.85 -14.08 -5.63
N ARG A 100 7.07 -13.86 -6.70
CA ARG A 100 5.72 -14.42 -6.89
C ARG A 100 4.79 -14.15 -5.71
N VAL A 101 4.79 -12.91 -5.22
CA VAL A 101 3.98 -12.49 -4.08
C VAL A 101 2.98 -11.41 -4.47
N ALA A 102 1.82 -11.43 -3.80
CA ALA A 102 0.87 -10.34 -3.80
C ALA A 102 0.89 -9.62 -2.45
N LEU A 103 0.27 -8.44 -2.40
CA LEU A 103 0.16 -7.65 -1.18
C LEU A 103 -1.30 -7.55 -0.76
N ASP A 104 -1.53 -7.71 0.54
CA ASP A 104 -2.78 -7.38 1.19
C ASP A 104 -2.63 -6.09 2.00
N TRP A 105 -3.45 -5.11 1.63
CA TRP A 105 -3.48 -3.78 2.22
C TRP A 105 -4.62 -3.63 3.24
N ASP A 106 -5.41 -4.68 3.47
CA ASP A 106 -6.47 -4.60 4.46
C ASP A 106 -5.90 -4.36 5.86
N GLY A 107 -6.48 -3.37 6.55
CA GLY A 107 -5.99 -2.88 7.84
C GLY A 107 -4.58 -2.27 7.82
N ALA A 108 -4.04 -1.92 6.65
CA ALA A 108 -2.73 -1.28 6.50
C ALA A 108 -2.81 0.23 6.20
N TRP A 109 -4.02 0.79 6.20
CA TRP A 109 -4.28 2.22 6.00
C TRP A 109 -5.50 2.67 6.81
N ARG A 110 -5.60 3.99 7.01
CA ARG A 110 -6.78 4.67 7.55
C ARG A 110 -7.14 5.87 6.69
N LEU A 111 -8.41 6.23 6.67
CA LEU A 111 -8.88 7.49 6.09
C LEU A 111 -8.93 8.56 7.17
N ASP A 112 -8.31 9.70 6.90
CA ASP A 112 -8.49 10.91 7.70
C ASP A 112 -9.34 11.90 6.90
N THR A 113 -10.53 12.24 7.41
CA THR A 113 -11.46 13.16 6.73
C THR A 113 -11.38 14.59 7.26
N GLY A 114 -10.50 14.88 8.24
CA GLY A 114 -10.37 16.21 8.84
C GLY A 114 -11.47 16.58 9.86
N GLY A 115 -12.27 15.61 10.32
CA GLY A 115 -13.36 15.79 11.27
C GLY A 115 -14.75 15.94 10.60
N PRO A 116 -15.82 16.23 11.36
CA PRO A 116 -17.15 16.45 10.80
C PRO A 116 -17.21 17.78 10.05
N GLY A 117 -16.61 17.81 8.85
CA GLY A 117 -16.83 18.85 7.86
C GLY A 117 -18.30 18.85 7.45
N HIS A 118 -18.88 20.02 7.25
CA HIS A 118 -20.31 20.23 7.03
C HIS A 118 -20.85 19.36 5.89
N LEU A 119 -21.45 18.22 6.26
CA LEU A 119 -22.20 17.32 5.37
C LEU A 119 -23.55 17.92 4.92
N ASP A 120 -23.85 19.16 5.34
CA ASP A 120 -25.09 19.90 5.12
C ASP A 120 -25.10 20.77 3.85
N SER A 121 -24.08 20.67 3.00
CA SER A 121 -24.07 21.34 1.69
C SER A 121 -24.76 20.47 0.63
N GLU A 122 -25.56 21.08 -0.25
CA GLU A 122 -26.21 20.42 -1.40
C GLU A 122 -25.21 19.65 -2.29
N ALA A 123 -23.96 20.11 -2.32
CA ALA A 123 -22.85 19.40 -2.95
C ALA A 123 -21.60 19.43 -2.07
N MET A 124 -20.88 18.31 -2.06
CA MET A 124 -19.62 18.11 -1.35
C MET A 124 -18.52 17.82 -2.36
N ASP A 125 -17.57 18.75 -2.48
CA ASP A 125 -16.32 18.53 -3.22
C ASP A 125 -15.26 17.97 -2.27
N VAL A 126 -14.58 16.91 -2.69
CA VAL A 126 -13.56 16.22 -1.91
C VAL A 126 -12.28 16.04 -2.72
N SER A 127 -11.15 16.40 -2.14
CA SER A 127 -9.81 16.05 -2.60
C SER A 127 -9.24 14.96 -1.71
N VAL A 128 -8.86 13.84 -2.31
CA VAL A 128 -8.28 12.68 -1.64
C VAL A 128 -6.80 12.62 -1.94
N GLY A 129 -5.96 12.82 -0.92
CA GLY A 129 -4.51 12.69 -0.98
C GLY A 129 -4.01 11.34 -0.46
N PHE A 130 -2.94 10.81 -1.03
CA PHE A 130 -2.28 9.57 -0.61
C PHE A 130 -0.91 9.86 0.02
N ALA A 131 -0.77 9.61 1.32
CA ALA A 131 0.52 9.77 2.03
C ALA A 131 1.55 8.69 1.65
N ALA A 132 1.10 7.61 1.01
CA ALA A 132 1.92 6.59 0.38
C ALA A 132 1.13 5.95 -0.76
N ARG A 133 1.82 5.28 -1.68
CA ARG A 133 1.21 4.52 -2.79
C ARG A 133 0.46 3.28 -2.29
N ILE A 134 -0.75 3.49 -1.79
CA ILE A 134 -1.62 2.47 -1.18
C ILE A 134 -2.75 2.19 -2.17
N PRO A 135 -2.82 1.02 -2.80
CA PRO A 135 -3.90 0.71 -3.74
C PRO A 135 -5.24 0.50 -3.02
N VAL A 136 -6.10 1.52 -3.03
CA VAL A 136 -7.43 1.51 -2.41
C VAL A 136 -8.52 1.54 -3.48
N ARG A 137 -9.64 0.83 -3.24
CA ARG A 137 -10.84 0.96 -4.09
C ARG A 137 -11.58 2.25 -3.71
N PRO A 138 -11.76 3.22 -4.61
CA PRO A 138 -12.42 4.49 -4.26
C PRO A 138 -13.82 4.30 -3.68
N VAL A 139 -14.60 3.33 -4.18
CA VAL A 139 -15.92 2.99 -3.60
C VAL A 139 -15.85 2.66 -2.11
N ARG A 140 -14.85 1.87 -1.66
CA ARG A 140 -14.67 1.56 -0.23
C ARG A 140 -14.31 2.81 0.56
N LEU A 141 -13.42 3.64 0.02
CA LEU A 141 -12.93 4.85 0.65
C LEU A 141 -14.05 5.88 0.83
N ILE A 142 -14.86 6.08 -0.21
CA ILE A 142 -15.99 7.03 -0.18
C ILE A 142 -17.10 6.53 0.76
N ALA A 143 -17.37 5.22 0.75
CA ALA A 143 -18.31 4.62 1.70
C ALA A 143 -17.89 4.89 3.15
N GLU A 144 -16.61 4.68 3.47
CA GLU A 144 -16.05 4.94 4.80
C GLU A 144 -16.11 6.43 5.18
N GLY A 145 -15.69 7.33 4.29
CA GLY A 145 -15.65 8.76 4.56
C GLY A 145 -17.02 9.44 4.61
N CYS A 146 -18.01 8.94 3.85
CA CYS A 146 -19.37 9.48 3.84
C CYS A 146 -20.34 8.77 4.81
N GLY A 147 -19.92 7.69 5.46
CA GLY A 147 -20.81 6.86 6.27
C GLY A 147 -21.90 6.14 5.47
N LEU A 148 -21.63 5.82 4.20
CA LEU A 148 -22.55 5.15 3.28
C LEU A 148 -22.20 3.67 3.12
N SER A 149 -23.15 2.86 2.67
CA SER A 149 -22.85 1.53 2.16
C SER A 149 -22.16 1.61 0.79
N ARG A 150 -21.40 0.56 0.45
CA ARG A 150 -20.76 0.46 -0.88
C ARG A 150 -21.78 0.46 -2.02
N ALA A 151 -22.92 -0.20 -1.81
CA ALA A 151 -24.00 -0.27 -2.80
C ALA A 151 -24.62 1.11 -3.06
N GLU A 152 -24.77 1.94 -2.02
CA GLU A 152 -25.23 3.32 -2.18
C GLU A 152 -24.23 4.16 -2.97
N VAL A 153 -22.93 4.03 -2.69
CA VAL A 153 -21.88 4.72 -3.47
C VAL A 153 -21.90 4.30 -4.93
N GLU A 154 -22.03 3.00 -5.22
CA GLU A 154 -22.13 2.49 -6.60
C GLU A 154 -23.38 3.02 -7.31
N ARG A 155 -24.52 3.07 -6.62
CA ARG A 155 -25.75 3.68 -7.14
C ARG A 155 -25.56 5.16 -7.46
N LEU A 156 -24.96 5.93 -6.55
CA LEU A 156 -24.69 7.36 -6.76
C LEU A 156 -23.75 7.60 -7.95
N ILE A 157 -22.78 6.71 -8.18
CA ILE A 157 -21.93 6.74 -9.38
C ILE A 157 -22.78 6.50 -10.63
N ALA A 158 -23.67 5.50 -10.61
CA ALA A 158 -24.52 5.18 -11.76
C ALA A 158 -25.55 6.28 -12.08
N GLU A 159 -26.07 6.96 -11.06
CA GLU A 159 -27.03 8.08 -11.19
C GLU A 159 -26.35 9.40 -11.60
N GLY A 160 -25.01 9.48 -11.55
CA GLY A 160 -24.26 10.72 -11.83
C GLY A 160 -24.30 11.73 -10.68
N SER A 161 -24.79 11.32 -9.51
CA SER A 161 -24.76 12.10 -8.27
C SER A 161 -23.38 12.07 -7.60
N LEU A 162 -22.56 11.06 -7.91
CA LEU A 162 -21.15 11.01 -7.52
C LEU A 162 -20.28 10.98 -8.78
N VAL A 163 -19.50 12.04 -8.99
CA VAL A 163 -18.66 12.23 -10.18
C VAL A 163 -17.20 12.44 -9.82
N SER A 164 -16.31 11.96 -10.69
CA SER A 164 -14.87 12.14 -10.57
C SER A 164 -14.24 12.18 -11.95
N ALA A 165 -13.10 12.87 -12.09
CA ALA A 165 -12.30 12.85 -13.31
C ALA A 165 -11.62 11.49 -13.55
N VAL A 166 -11.47 10.67 -12.49
CA VAL A 166 -10.87 9.33 -12.57
C VAL A 166 -11.95 8.25 -12.45
N ARG A 167 -11.63 7.05 -12.95
CA ARG A 167 -12.53 5.89 -12.82
C ARG A 167 -12.52 5.36 -11.39
N LEU A 168 -13.70 5.33 -10.76
CA LEU A 168 -13.87 4.91 -9.36
C LEU A 168 -14.05 3.39 -9.16
N ASN A 169 -14.18 2.62 -10.24
CA ASN A 169 -14.42 1.17 -10.20
C ASN A 169 -13.13 0.32 -10.01
N GLY A 170 -11.95 0.94 -10.15
CA GLY A 170 -10.64 0.30 -10.00
C GLY A 170 -10.05 0.42 -8.61
N LYS A 171 -8.74 0.14 -8.51
CA LYS A 171 -7.92 0.60 -7.38
C LYS A 171 -7.14 1.84 -7.83
N LEU A 172 -7.07 2.84 -6.96
CA LEU A 172 -6.24 4.02 -7.12
C LEU A 172 -5.18 4.04 -6.03
N SER A 173 -4.03 4.60 -6.34
CA SER A 173 -2.90 4.80 -5.41
C SER A 173 -2.33 6.21 -5.48
N ASP A 174 -2.98 7.07 -6.26
CA ASP A 174 -2.59 8.45 -6.54
C ASP A 174 -3.79 9.35 -6.23
N ASP A 175 -3.49 10.62 -5.98
CA ASP A 175 -4.47 11.62 -5.57
C ASP A 175 -5.60 11.76 -6.60
N PHE A 176 -6.81 11.98 -6.11
CA PHE A 176 -7.96 12.22 -6.97
C PHE A 176 -8.99 13.10 -6.27
N THR A 177 -9.91 13.64 -7.05
CA THR A 177 -11.04 14.42 -6.54
C THR A 177 -12.36 13.76 -6.93
N PHE A 178 -13.39 13.96 -6.11
CA PHE A 178 -14.76 13.62 -6.47
C PHE A 178 -15.72 14.66 -5.92
N THR A 179 -16.87 14.77 -6.57
CA THR A 179 -18.00 15.60 -6.12
C THR A 179 -19.17 14.68 -5.85
N LEU A 180 -19.78 14.82 -4.68
CA LEU A 180 -21.03 14.18 -4.30
C LEU A 180 -22.14 15.24 -4.24
N LYS A 181 -23.15 15.09 -5.10
CA LYS A 181 -24.39 15.85 -5.08
C LYS A 181 -25.38 15.09 -4.20
N ARG A 182 -25.97 15.77 -3.21
CA ARG A 182 -26.98 15.21 -2.31
C ARG A 182 -28.38 15.67 -2.71
#